data_AF-A0A850RB46-F1
#
_entry.id   AF-A0A850RB46-F1
#
_cell.length_a   1.000
_cell.length_b   1.000
_cell.length_c   1.000
_cell.angle_alpha   90.00
_cell.angle_beta   90.00
_cell.angle_gamma   90.00
#
_symmetry.space_group_name_H-M   'P 1'
#
loop_
_entity.id
_entity.type
_entity.pdbx_description
1 polymer ?
#
loop_
_entity_poly.entity_id
_entity_poly.type
_entity_poly.pdbx_seq_one_letter_code
_entity_poly.pdbx_strand_id
1 'polypeptide(L)'
;MTELIRIGQGFFEDLATTPETEARLLVDSRLTEQEFAARHADTVLKHYMSAFSFDFLREDAEFFAAAIWHYLRARGIRDLNQAEAKVSRNSLMTTRPGAGYACQAA
;
A
#
# COMPACT_ATOMS: atom_id res chain seq x y z
N MET A 1 -7.90 10.88 -6.38
CA MET A 1 -6.55 10.28 -6.40
C MET A 1 -5.61 11.44 -6.61
N THR A 2 -4.72 11.75 -5.66
CA THR A 2 -3.79 12.90 -5.80
C THR A 2 -2.66 12.54 -6.77
N GLU A 3 -2.13 13.53 -7.50
CA GLU A 3 -1.07 13.31 -8.51
C GLU A 3 0.16 12.61 -7.90
N LEU A 4 0.50 12.92 -6.65
CA LEU A 4 1.58 12.27 -5.89
C LEU A 4 1.42 10.74 -5.78
N ILE A 5 0.19 10.26 -5.57
CA ILE A 5 -0.10 8.81 -5.48
C ILE A 5 0.04 8.15 -6.85
N ARG A 6 -0.33 8.84 -7.94
CA ARG A 6 -0.18 8.32 -9.31
C ARG A 6 1.29 8.21 -9.70
N ILE A 7 2.08 9.22 -9.35
CA ILE A 7 3.54 9.21 -9.52
C ILE A 7 4.13 8.04 -8.74
N GLY A 8 3.84 7.96 -7.43
CA GLY A 8 4.33 6.88 -6.58
C GLY A 8 3.98 5.47 -7.06
N GLN A 9 2.80 5.30 -7.66
CA GLN A 9 2.40 4.03 -8.27
C GLN A 9 3.31 3.64 -9.43
N GLY A 10 3.56 4.54 -10.39
CA GLY A 10 4.41 4.24 -11.55
C GLY A 10 5.83 3.87 -11.12
N PHE A 11 6.41 4.66 -10.22
CA PHE A 11 7.75 4.38 -9.69
C PHE A 11 7.81 3.05 -8.91
N PHE A 12 6.75 2.70 -8.17
CA PHE A 12 6.67 1.41 -7.49
C PHE A 12 6.64 0.26 -8.49
N GLU A 13 5.83 0.35 -9.55
CA GLU A 13 5.72 -0.67 -10.60
C GLU A 13 7.05 -0.87 -11.33
N ASP A 14 7.79 0.22 -11.60
CA ASP A 14 9.11 0.16 -12.24
C ASP A 14 10.18 -0.48 -11.33
N LEU A 15 10.16 -0.19 -10.03
CA LEU A 15 11.11 -0.76 -9.06
C LEU A 15 10.78 -2.19 -8.64
N ALA A 16 9.50 -2.56 -8.63
CA ALA A 16 9.00 -3.89 -8.28
C ALA A 16 9.19 -4.93 -9.39
N THR A 17 10.16 -4.73 -10.29
CA THR A 17 10.49 -5.67 -11.38
C THR A 17 11.05 -7.00 -10.87
N THR A 18 11.61 -7.02 -9.66
CA THR A 18 12.06 -8.24 -8.98
C THR A 18 11.24 -8.47 -7.70
N PRO A 19 10.83 -9.72 -7.39
CA PRO A 19 10.09 -10.05 -6.18
C PRO A 19 10.80 -9.60 -4.89
N GLU A 20 12.13 -9.62 -4.87
CA GLU A 20 12.93 -9.22 -3.71
C GLU A 20 12.83 -7.71 -3.44
N THR A 21 12.83 -6.90 -4.50
CA THR A 21 12.70 -5.44 -4.39
C THR A 21 11.27 -5.06 -3.98
N GLU A 22 10.27 -5.71 -4.57
CA GLU A 22 8.87 -5.54 -4.18
C GLU A 22 8.66 -5.87 -2.69
N ALA A 23 9.13 -7.03 -2.25
CA ALA A 23 8.99 -7.46 -0.85
C ALA A 23 9.65 -6.48 0.13
N ARG A 24 10.83 -5.95 -0.21
CA ARG A 24 11.51 -4.94 0.63
C ARG A 24 10.72 -3.64 0.72
N LEU A 25 10.25 -3.10 -0.41
CA LEU A 25 9.43 -1.88 -0.43
C LEU A 25 8.14 -2.06 0.41
N LEU A 26 7.50 -3.22 0.34
CA LEU A 26 6.31 -3.53 1.12
C LEU A 26 6.61 -3.64 2.61
N VAL A 27 7.70 -4.30 3.02
CA VAL A 27 8.08 -4.43 4.44
C VAL A 27 8.44 -3.06 5.03
N ASP A 28 9.23 -2.28 4.31
CA ASP A 28 9.72 -0.98 4.76
C ASP A 28 8.63 0.11 4.71
N SER A 29 7.46 -0.14 4.08
CA SER A 29 6.31 0.79 4.11
C SER A 29 5.79 1.14 5.52
N ARG A 30 6.21 0.38 6.54
CA ARG A 30 5.92 0.61 7.96
C ARG A 30 6.78 1.71 8.58
N LEU A 31 7.91 2.04 7.96
CA LEU A 31 8.80 3.10 8.40
C LEU A 31 8.12 4.47 8.23
N THR A 32 8.72 5.49 8.85
CA THR A 32 8.34 6.87 8.55
C THR A 32 8.71 7.23 7.10
N GLU A 33 8.05 8.24 6.54
CA GLU A 33 8.33 8.72 5.18
C GLU A 33 9.82 9.04 4.98
N GLN A 34 10.43 9.74 5.94
CA GLN A 34 11.83 10.14 5.87
C GLN A 34 12.79 8.95 5.93
N GLU A 35 12.53 7.98 6.81
CA GLU A 35 13.33 6.75 6.91
C GLU A 35 13.20 5.90 5.64
N PHE A 36 12.00 5.80 5.09
CA PHE A 36 11.74 5.10 3.84
C PHE A 36 12.48 5.78 2.68
N ALA A 37 12.37 7.10 2.57
CA ALA A 37 13.03 7.88 1.54
C ALA A 37 14.55 7.73 1.60
N ALA A 38 15.14 7.90 2.79
CA ALA A 38 16.58 7.76 2.98
C ALA A 38 17.08 6.32 2.68
N ARG A 39 16.30 5.30 3.05
CA ARG A 39 16.67 3.89 2.83
C ARG A 39 16.57 3.47 1.36
N HIS A 40 15.58 3.98 0.64
CA HIS A 40 15.33 3.57 -0.75
C HIS A 40 15.89 4.53 -1.80
N ALA A 41 16.36 5.72 -1.42
CA ALA A 41 17.00 6.67 -2.34
C ALA A 41 18.15 6.02 -3.15
N ASP A 42 19.02 5.25 -2.50
CA ASP A 42 20.11 4.55 -3.20
C ASP A 42 19.60 3.48 -4.17
N THR A 43 18.49 2.80 -3.83
CA THR A 43 17.86 1.81 -4.69
C THR A 43 17.24 2.46 -5.93
N VAL A 44 16.53 3.57 -5.73
CA VAL A 44 15.95 4.39 -6.80
C VAL A 44 17.07 4.90 -7.71
N LEU A 45 18.08 5.55 -7.13
CA LEU A 45 19.19 6.15 -7.86
C LEU A 45 19.94 5.10 -8.70
N LYS A 46 20.26 3.94 -8.11
CA LYS A 46 20.91 2.85 -8.85
C LYS A 46 20.06 2.33 -10.02
N HIS A 47 18.75 2.18 -9.82
CA HIS A 47 17.85 1.70 -10.85
C HIS A 47 17.78 2.69 -12.03
N TYR A 48 17.55 3.97 -11.75
CA TYR A 48 17.36 4.99 -12.79
C TYR A 48 18.66 5.44 -13.46
N MET A 49 19.78 5.50 -12.74
CA MET A 49 21.10 5.74 -13.36
C MET A 49 21.47 4.60 -14.32
N SER A 50 21.20 3.35 -13.94
CA SER A 50 21.47 2.19 -14.80
C SER A 50 20.55 2.11 -16.01
N ALA A 51 19.29 2.54 -15.88
CA ALA A 51 18.30 2.41 -16.94
C ALA A 51 18.29 3.60 -17.91
N PHE A 52 18.58 4.82 -17.43
CA PHE A 52 18.36 6.05 -18.20
C PHE A 52 19.60 6.95 -18.38
N SER A 53 20.76 6.61 -17.79
CA SER A 53 22.00 7.40 -17.91
C SER A 53 21.80 8.90 -17.65
N PHE A 54 20.91 9.22 -16.70
CA PHE A 54 20.55 10.58 -16.34
C PHE A 54 21.29 10.99 -15.06
N ASP A 55 21.70 12.26 -14.96
CA ASP A 55 22.25 12.83 -13.72
C ASP A 55 21.11 13.00 -12.73
N PHE A 56 20.87 11.93 -11.97
CA PHE A 56 19.83 11.85 -10.97
C PHE A 56 20.40 12.33 -9.63
N LEU A 57 19.90 13.45 -9.12
CA LEU A 57 20.31 13.95 -7.81
C LEU A 57 19.71 13.07 -6.70
N ARG A 58 20.39 13.05 -5.55
CA ARG A 58 19.92 12.28 -4.39
C ARG A 58 18.58 12.81 -3.89
N GLU A 59 18.41 14.12 -3.94
CA GLU A 59 17.20 14.84 -3.53
C GLU A 59 15.98 14.40 -4.36
N ASP A 60 16.18 14.18 -5.67
CA ASP A 60 15.12 13.67 -6.55
C ASP A 60 14.79 12.22 -6.22
N ALA A 61 15.80 11.39 -5.94
CA ALA A 61 15.60 10.01 -5.52
C ALA A 61 14.84 9.89 -4.19
N GLU A 62 15.11 10.78 -3.23
CA GLU A 62 14.39 10.87 -1.96
C GLU A 62 12.92 11.29 -2.19
N PHE A 63 12.67 12.25 -3.09
CA PHE A 63 11.31 12.65 -3.47
C PHE A 63 10.53 11.48 -4.08
N PHE A 64 11.12 10.73 -5.02
CA PHE A 64 10.43 9.58 -5.62
C PHE A 64 10.18 8.45 -4.62
N ALA A 65 11.14 8.19 -3.73
CA ALA A 65 10.94 7.23 -2.64
C ALA A 65 9.81 7.66 -1.70
N ALA A 66 9.70 8.94 -1.36
CA ALA A 66 8.58 9.48 -0.59
C ALA A 66 7.23 9.32 -1.33
N ALA A 67 7.21 9.55 -2.65
CA ALA A 67 6.01 9.34 -3.46
C ALA A 67 5.54 7.87 -3.43
N ILE A 68 6.47 6.91 -3.52
CA ILE A 68 6.19 5.48 -3.37
C ILE A 68 5.61 5.18 -1.99
N TRP A 69 6.17 5.76 -0.92
CA TRP A 69 5.66 5.59 0.44
C TRP A 69 4.20 6.06 0.57
N HIS A 70 3.87 7.22 0.01
CA HIS A 70 2.49 7.72 -0.02
C HIS A 70 1.54 6.81 -0.80
N TYR A 71 2.00 6.26 -1.92
CA TYR A 71 1.23 5.26 -2.67
C TYR A 71 0.97 4.01 -1.83
N LEU A 72 1.99 3.45 -1.19
CA LEU A 72 1.86 2.25 -0.35
C LEU A 72 0.96 2.48 0.86
N ARG A 73 1.04 3.65 1.49
CA ARG A 73 0.12 4.06 2.57
C ARG A 73 -1.32 4.16 2.07
N ALA A 74 -1.56 4.81 0.93
CA ALA A 74 -2.89 4.93 0.36
C ALA A 74 -3.48 3.57 -0.05
N ARG A 75 -2.65 2.65 -0.56
CA ARG A 75 -3.03 1.27 -0.87
C ARG A 75 -3.38 0.49 0.40
N GLY A 76 -2.53 0.53 1.42
CA GLY A 76 -2.77 -0.14 2.71
C GLY A 76 -4.03 0.36 3.43
N ILE A 77 -4.29 1.68 3.40
CA ILE A 77 -5.53 2.27 3.93
C ILE A 77 -6.75 1.79 3.15
N ARG A 78 -6.66 1.68 1.82
CA ARG A 78 -7.74 1.13 0.99
C ARG A 78 -8.01 -0.35 1.29
N ASP A 79 -6.97 -1.15 1.47
CA ASP A 79 -7.11 -2.57 1.80
C ASP A 79 -7.71 -2.77 3.20
N LEU A 80 -7.31 -1.96 4.19
CA LEU A 80 -7.93 -1.95 5.52
C LEU A 80 -9.40 -1.55 5.47
N ASN A 81 -9.72 -0.43 4.83
CA ASN A 81 -11.10 0.03 4.69
C ASN A 81 -11.96 -0.97 3.90
N GLN A 82 -11.39 -1.66 2.91
CA GLN A 82 -12.10 -2.68 2.14
C GLN A 82 -12.27 -3.99 2.93
N ALA A 83 -11.29 -4.38 3.75
CA ALA A 83 -11.42 -5.51 4.67
C ALA A 83 -12.49 -5.24 5.74
N GLU A 84 -12.48 -4.06 6.35
CA GLU A 84 -13.50 -3.64 7.32
C GLU A 84 -14.90 -3.55 6.68
N ALA A 85 -15.01 -3.01 5.46
CA ALA A 85 -16.27 -2.98 4.73
C ALA A 85 -16.79 -4.38 4.38
N LYS A 86 -15.92 -5.34 4.06
CA LYS A 86 -16.30 -6.74 3.81
C LYS A 86 -16.74 -7.45 5.09
N VAL A 87 -16.06 -7.21 6.22
CA VAL A 87 -16.45 -7.74 7.54
C VAL A 87 -17.81 -7.18 7.97
N SER A 88 -18.01 -5.87 7.86
CA SER A 88 -19.28 -5.22 8.20
C SER A 88 -20.46 -5.74 7.34
N ARG A 89 -20.23 -5.99 6.05
CA ARG A 89 -21.25 -6.55 5.14
C ARG A 89 -21.60 -8.00 5.47
N ASN A 90 -20.65 -8.81 5.94
CA ASN A 90 -20.89 -10.18 6.37
C ASN A 90 -21.63 -10.25 7.72
N SER A 91 -21.37 -9.32 8.65
CA SER A 91 -22.11 -9.24 9.92
C SER A 91 -23.59 -8.86 9.74
N LEU A 92 -23.95 -8.15 8.68
CA LEU A 92 -25.33 -7.77 8.37
C LEU A 92 -26.19 -8.93 7.80
N MET A 93 -25.59 -10.06 7.41
CA MET A 93 -26.34 -11.21 6.89
C MET A 93 -26.61 -12.33 7.91
N THR A 94 -26.17 -12.21 9.17
CA THR A 94 -26.28 -13.30 10.17
C THR A 94 -27.29 -13.06 11.30
N THR A 95 -28.22 -12.13 11.17
CA THR A 95 -29.34 -11.99 12.14
C THR A 95 -30.68 -12.14 11.46
N ARG A 96 -31.08 -13.39 11.23
CA ARG A 96 -32.49 -13.77 11.19
C ARG A 96 -32.73 -14.84 12.27
N PRO A 97 -33.06 -14.46 13.52
CA PRO A 97 -33.57 -15.42 14.47
C PRO A 97 -35.02 -15.71 14.07
N GLY A 98 -35.25 -16.90 13.49
CA GLY A 98 -36.59 -17.47 13.42
C GLY A 98 -37.04 -17.79 14.84
N ALA A 99 -37.76 -16.85 15.45
CA ALA A 99 -38.49 -17.09 16.68
C ALA A 99 -39.64 -18.07 16.38
N GLY A 100 -39.55 -19.27 16.94
CA GLY A 100 -40.57 -20.30 16.86
C GLY A 100 -40.61 -21.11 18.15
N TYR A 101 -40.87 -20.45 19.28
CA TYR A 101 -41.38 -21.12 20.47
C TYR A 101 -42.90 -21.18 20.36
N ALA A 102 -43.45 -22.40 20.32
CA ALA A 102 -44.83 -22.66 20.69
C ALA A 102 -44.84 -23.87 21.63
N CYS A 103 -44.85 -23.57 22.93
CA CYS A 103 -45.26 -24.51 23.97
C CYS A 103 -46.80 -24.68 23.87
N GLN A 104 -47.29 -25.91 23.85
CA GLN A 104 -48.68 -26.27 24.10
C GLN A 104 -48.61 -27.52 24.98
N ALA A 105 -48.80 -27.45 26.30
CA ALA A 105 -49.99 -27.17 27.11
C ALA A 105 -50.82 -28.43 27.41
N ALA A 106 -50.99 -28.66 28.72
CA ALA A 106 -51.93 -29.51 29.47
C ALA A 106 -51.77 -31.03 29.39
#